data_AF-D8MV98-F1
#
_entry.id   AF-D8MV98-F1
#
_cell.length_a   1.000
_cell.length_b   1.000
_cell.length_c   1.000
_cell.angle_alpha   90.00
_cell.angle_beta   90.00
_cell.angle_gamma   90.00
#
_symmetry.space_group_name_H-M   'P 1'
#
loop_
_entity.id
_entity.type
_entity.pdbx_description
1 polymer ?
#
loop_
_entity_poly.entity_id
_entity_poly.type
_entity_poly.pdbx_seq_one_letter_code
_entity_poly.pdbx_strand_id
1 'polypeptide(L)'
;MIVTAASDKGLVDIHDRRPLVLSTSAVLAWLNPDTTSEQAQDIAKEQSIPSDEFTWHPVLKTVGNVKNQGSDLVNDIGNPDS
;
A
#
# COMPACT_ATOMS: atom_id res chain seq x y z
N MET A 1 -12.45 6.81 0.00
CA MET A 1 -11.33 7.15 0.91
C MET A 1 -10.58 5.87 1.22
N ILE A 2 -9.24 5.92 1.33
CA ILE A 2 -8.40 4.78 1.73
C ILE A 2 -7.74 5.13 3.07
N VAL A 3 -7.72 4.19 4.02
CA VAL A 3 -7.04 4.35 5.31
C VAL A 3 -5.53 4.18 5.11
N THR A 4 -4.73 5.05 5.74
CA THR A 4 -3.26 5.04 5.61
C THR A 4 -2.57 4.73 6.93
N ALA A 5 -1.43 4.06 6.85
CA ALA A 5 -0.46 3.91 7.94
C ALA A 5 0.80 4.75 7.66
N ALA A 6 1.63 4.96 8.67
CA ALA A 6 2.96 5.52 8.47
C ALA A 6 3.82 4.56 7.64
N SER A 7 4.65 5.11 6.75
CA SER A 7 5.73 4.34 6.14
C SER A 7 6.82 4.09 7.18
N ASP A 8 7.42 2.92 7.13
CA ASP A 8 8.59 2.55 7.91
C ASP A 8 9.67 1.94 6.99
N LYS A 9 10.92 1.92 7.48
CA LYS A 9 12.08 1.38 6.76
C LYS A 9 12.22 2.02 5.37
N GLY A 10 12.72 1.28 4.37
CA GLY A 10 13.05 1.80 3.03
C GLY A 10 11.90 2.41 2.23
N LEU A 11 10.64 2.30 2.69
CA LEU A 11 9.51 2.98 2.08
C LEU A 11 9.48 4.49 2.41
N VAL A 12 10.08 4.90 3.54
CA VAL A 12 10.14 6.33 3.92
C VAL A 12 10.96 7.14 2.92
N ASP A 13 11.92 6.51 2.23
CA ASP A 13 12.73 7.13 1.19
C ASP A 13 11.91 7.46 -0.08
N ILE A 14 10.72 6.85 -0.23
CA ILE A 14 9.76 7.11 -1.31
C ILE A 14 8.66 8.07 -0.87
N HIS A 15 8.00 7.82 0.27
CA HIS A 15 6.93 8.64 0.81
C HIS A 15 6.67 8.35 2.30
N ASP A 16 6.21 9.35 3.05
CA ASP A 16 5.92 9.26 4.51
C ASP A 16 4.69 8.43 4.90
N ARG A 17 3.80 8.08 3.96
CA ARG A 17 2.57 7.33 4.21
C ARG A 17 2.37 6.21 3.20
N ARG A 18 1.68 5.16 3.66
CA ARG A 18 1.31 4.00 2.84
C ARG A 18 -0.16 3.61 3.08
N PRO A 19 -0.81 2.90 2.14
CA PRO A 19 -2.10 2.29 2.41
C PRO A 19 -2.01 1.29 3.58
N LEU A 20 -3.06 1.22 4.41
CA LEU A 20 -3.23 0.11 5.35
C LEU A 20 -3.57 -1.15 4.53
N VAL A 21 -2.61 -2.07 4.41
CA VAL A 21 -2.82 -3.38 3.79
C VAL A 21 -2.99 -4.41 4.90
N LEU A 22 -4.04 -5.23 4.81
CA LEU A 22 -4.37 -6.24 5.81
C LEU A 22 -4.07 -7.65 5.30
N SER A 23 -3.76 -8.55 6.22
CA SER A 23 -3.67 -9.99 5.95
C SER A 23 -5.01 -10.54 5.42
N THR A 24 -4.96 -11.56 4.56
CA THR A 24 -6.18 -12.17 3.99
C THR A 24 -7.09 -12.74 5.07
N SER A 25 -6.53 -13.28 6.16
CA SER A 25 -7.30 -13.81 7.30
C SER A 25 -8.15 -12.77 8.01
N ALA A 26 -7.78 -11.49 7.92
CA ALA A 26 -8.49 -10.39 8.58
C ALA A 26 -9.61 -9.76 7.73
N VAL A 27 -9.68 -10.07 6.43
CA VAL A 27 -10.60 -9.39 5.49
C VAL A 27 -12.06 -9.54 5.89
N LEU A 28 -12.50 -10.75 6.27
CA LEU A 28 -13.89 -10.98 6.64
C LEU A 28 -14.28 -10.25 7.93
N ALA A 29 -13.37 -10.23 8.92
CA ALA A 29 -13.59 -9.49 10.16
C ALA A 29 -13.61 -7.97 9.91
N TRP A 30 -12.74 -7.47 9.03
CA TRP A 30 -12.70 -6.07 8.65
C TRP A 30 -13.98 -5.59 7.94
N LEU A 31 -14.56 -6.43 7.08
CA LEU A 31 -15.75 -6.10 6.29
C LEU A 31 -17.08 -6.37 7.02
N ASN A 32 -17.05 -7.02 8.17
CA ASN A 32 -18.27 -7.36 8.90
C ASN A 32 -18.92 -6.07 9.46
N PRO A 33 -20.21 -5.78 9.12
CA PRO A 33 -20.91 -4.59 9.62
C PRO A 33 -21.09 -4.58 11.15
N ASP A 34 -21.02 -5.73 11.82
CA ASP A 34 -21.12 -5.85 13.28
C ASP A 34 -19.76 -5.63 13.98
N THR A 35 -18.67 -5.46 13.22
CA THR A 35 -17.35 -5.15 13.78
C THR A 35 -17.36 -3.76 14.40
N THR A 36 -17.11 -3.71 15.70
CA THR A 36 -17.03 -2.47 16.46
C THR A 36 -15.79 -1.66 16.07
N SER A 37 -15.80 -0.36 16.38
CA SER A 37 -14.63 0.50 16.12
C SER A 37 -13.38 0.05 16.88
N GLU A 38 -13.52 -0.55 18.06
CA GLU A 38 -12.40 -1.08 18.84
C GLU A 38 -11.79 -2.30 18.15
N GLN A 39 -12.63 -3.27 17.76
CA GLN A 39 -12.18 -4.44 17.00
C GLN A 39 -11.52 -4.05 15.66
N ALA A 40 -12.06 -3.04 14.96
CA ALA A 40 -11.46 -2.53 13.73
C ALA A 40 -10.06 -1.93 14.00
N GLN A 41 -9.87 -1.21 15.10
CA GLN A 41 -8.55 -0.70 15.48
C GLN A 41 -7.57 -1.82 15.79
N ASP A 42 -8.01 -2.87 16.48
CA ASP A 42 -7.16 -4.02 16.79
C ASP A 42 -6.78 -4.78 15.52
N ILE A 43 -7.72 -5.00 14.60
CA ILE A 43 -7.43 -5.55 13.27
C ILE A 43 -6.40 -4.68 12.54
N ALA A 44 -6.58 -3.36 12.52
CA ALA A 44 -5.65 -2.46 11.83
C ALA A 44 -4.24 -2.48 12.42
N LYS A 45 -4.10 -2.67 13.74
CA LYS A 45 -2.79 -2.75 14.41
C LYS A 45 -2.13 -4.11 14.24
N GLU A 46 -2.89 -5.19 14.42
CA GLU A 46 -2.35 -6.54 14.54
C GLU A 46 -2.27 -7.28 13.20
N GLN A 47 -3.12 -6.93 12.24
CA GLN A 47 -3.23 -7.63 10.95
C GLN A 47 -2.71 -6.79 9.77
N SER A 48 -2.09 -5.63 10.04
CA SER A 48 -1.41 -4.87 9.01
C SER A 48 -0.16 -5.59 8.52
N ILE A 49 -0.01 -5.68 7.20
CA ILE A 49 1.20 -6.20 6.58
C ILE A 49 2.33 -5.16 6.76
N PRO A 50 3.49 -5.53 7.33
CA PRO A 50 4.61 -4.61 7.54
C PRO A 50 5.29 -4.21 6.22
N SER A 51 6.02 -3.09 6.19
CA SER A 51 6.58 -2.56 4.91
C SER A 51 7.68 -3.41 4.30
N ASP A 52 8.34 -4.29 5.07
CA ASP A 52 9.38 -5.20 4.60
C ASP A 52 8.85 -6.39 3.79
N GLU A 53 7.54 -6.64 3.81
CA GLU A 53 6.87 -7.60 2.92
C GLU A 53 6.58 -7.00 1.53
N PHE A 54 6.89 -5.73 1.30
CA PHE A 54 6.70 -5.04 0.02
C PHE A 54 8.02 -4.81 -0.69
N THR A 55 7.96 -4.81 -2.02
CA THR A 55 9.04 -4.37 -2.90
C THR A 55 8.60 -3.16 -3.72
N TRP A 56 9.58 -2.42 -4.21
CA TRP A 56 9.37 -1.22 -5.02
C TRP A 56 10.46 -1.07 -6.05
N HIS A 57 10.11 -0.44 -7.17
CA HIS A 57 11.00 -0.10 -8.26
C HIS A 57 10.50 1.16 -8.97
N PRO A 58 11.39 1.94 -9.61
CA PRO A 58 11.00 3.10 -10.39
C PRO A 58 10.19 2.68 -11.63
N VAL A 59 9.27 3.55 -12.05
CA VAL A 59 8.41 3.35 -13.24
C VAL A 59 8.41 4.61 -14.12
N LEU A 60 7.85 4.51 -15.33
CA LEU A 60 7.74 5.65 -16.24
C LEU A 60 6.87 6.78 -15.65
N LYS A 61 7.35 8.03 -15.78
CA LYS A 61 6.63 9.24 -15.35
C LYS A 61 5.25 9.40 -16.01
N THR A 62 5.01 8.75 -17.15
CA THR A 62 3.73 8.73 -17.85
C THR A 62 2.59 8.14 -17.01
N VAL A 63 2.90 7.36 -15.96
CA VAL A 63 1.90 6.87 -14.98
C VAL A 63 1.15 8.01 -14.29
N GLY A 64 1.74 9.22 -14.19
CA GLY A 64 1.10 10.39 -13.61
C GLY A 64 -0.06 10.97 -14.43
N ASN A 65 -0.23 10.56 -15.68
CA ASN A 65 -1.36 10.96 -16.53
C ASN A 65 -2.40 9.84 -16.57
N VAL A 66 -3.56 10.08 -15.95
CA VAL A 66 -4.67 9.11 -15.79
C VAL A 66 -5.27 8.58 -17.10
N LYS A 67 -4.98 9.22 -18.25
CA LYS A 67 -5.40 8.73 -19.57
C LYS A 67 -4.58 7.52 -20.03
N ASN A 68 -3.39 7.32 -19.47
CA ASN A 68 -2.55 6.17 -19.76
C ASN A 68 -3.01 4.98 -18.91
N GLN A 69 -3.27 3.83 -19.53
CA GLN A 69 -3.78 2.62 -18.88
C GLN A 69 -3.04 1.35 -19.36
N GLY A 70 -1.86 1.52 -19.96
CA GLY A 70 -1.05 0.42 -20.45
C GLY A 70 -0.44 -0.40 -19.32
N SER A 71 -0.20 -1.69 -19.56
CA SER A 71 0.44 -2.58 -18.57
C SER A 71 1.91 -2.22 -18.32
N ASP A 72 2.53 -1.48 -19.22
CA ASP A 72 3.90 -0.97 -19.12
C ASP A 72 4.08 0.06 -18.00
N LEU A 73 2.99 0.65 -17.48
CA LEU A 73 3.04 1.67 -16.45
C LEU A 73 3.54 1.18 -15.08
N VAL A 74 3.58 -0.14 -14.86
CA VAL A 74 4.10 -0.74 -13.62
C VAL A 74 5.44 -1.47 -13.84
N ASN A 75 5.97 -1.47 -15.06
CA ASN A 75 7.23 -2.13 -15.36
C ASN A 75 8.41 -1.34 -14.76
N ASP A 76 9.39 -2.09 -14.25
CA ASP A 76 10.67 -1.52 -13.81
C ASP A 76 11.41 -0.91 -15.01
N ILE A 77 11.84 0.35 -14.85
CA ILE A 77 12.62 1.08 -15.87
C ILE A 77 14.12 1.06 -15.58
N GLY A 78 14.56 0.40 -14.50
CA GLY A 78 15.95 0.45 -14.05
C GLY A 78 16.29 1.80 -13.45
N ASN A 79 17.53 2.26 -13.60
CA ASN A 79 17.94 3.54 -13.02
C ASN A 79 17.32 4.73 -13.80
N PRO A 80 16.44 5.53 -13.18
CA PRO A 80 15.74 6.62 -13.86
C PRO A 80 16.65 7.79 -14.24
N ASP A 81 17.88 7.83 -13.71
CA ASP A 81 18.89 8.87 -13.94
C ASP A 81 20.02 8.44 -14.90
N SER A 82 19.93 7.24 -15.51
CA SER A 82 20.89 6.77 -16.54
C SER A 82 20.46 7.08 -17.97
#